data_AF-A0A522J5I7-F1
#
_entry.id   AF-A0A522J5I7-F1
#
_cell.length_a   1.000
_cell.length_b   1.000
_cell.length_c   1.000
_cell.angle_alpha   90.00
_cell.angle_beta   90.00
_cell.angle_gamma   90.00
#
_symmetry.space_group_name_H-M   'P 1'
#
loop_
_entity.id
_entity.type
_entity.pdbx_description
1 polymer ?
#
loop_
_entity_poly.entity_id
_entity_poly.type
_entity_poly.pdbx_seq_one_letter_code
_entity_poly.pdbx_strand_id
1 'polypeptide(L)'
;MQASQSTMPGARSLLFLPATKLERFPKALNSGADCIIIDLEDAVAEGSKDNARTLLAQFLSELAPAQQACTMVRVNAVGTSWHNADIEMLRGWTDLGVAVMLPKSEDVGALHNVAEKLGPLARIVALIESLAGLDAADALAKEPQVSRLAFGHLDFQLDLGIHASPGEPELALARSTLVAASHRAGLRAPIDGVTVETGNIEQLAIDARRARAFGFGGKLCIHPRQVASVNDAF
;
A
#
# COMPACT_ATOMS: atom_id res chain seq x y z
N MET A 1 7.64 13.54 24.21
CA MET A 1 6.58 12.55 23.98
C MET A 1 6.92 11.81 22.70
N GLN A 2 7.30 10.54 22.78
CA GLN A 2 7.45 9.71 21.59
C GLN A 2 6.03 9.44 21.07
N ALA A 3 5.74 9.83 19.83
CA ALA A 3 4.48 9.48 19.19
C ALA A 3 4.37 7.95 19.22
N SER A 4 3.24 7.43 19.74
CA SER A 4 2.94 6.00 19.67
C SER A 4 2.88 5.61 18.20
N GLN A 5 3.92 4.95 17.71
CA GLN A 5 3.94 4.44 16.34
C GLN A 5 2.82 3.42 16.20
N SER A 6 1.82 3.74 15.39
CA SER A 6 0.69 2.87 15.16
C SER A 6 1.18 1.63 14.39
N THR A 7 0.77 0.44 14.82
CA THR A 7 1.13 -0.79 14.11
C THR A 7 0.46 -0.83 12.75
N MET A 8 1.16 -1.32 11.73
CA MET A 8 0.72 -1.57 10.35
C MET A 8 -0.80 -1.78 10.12
N PRO A 9 -1.51 -2.69 10.81
CA PRO A 9 -2.93 -2.89 10.52
C PRO A 9 -3.80 -1.67 10.84
N GLY A 10 -3.36 -0.68 11.63
CA GLY A 10 -4.11 0.52 11.99
C GLY A 10 -3.66 1.80 11.28
N ALA A 11 -2.77 1.70 10.29
CA ALA A 11 -2.15 2.87 9.67
C ALA A 11 -3.16 3.73 8.89
N ARG A 12 -3.22 5.02 9.17
CA ARG A 12 -4.12 5.96 8.48
C ARG A 12 -3.45 6.60 7.28
N SER A 13 -2.19 6.99 7.42
CA SER A 13 -1.38 7.54 6.34
C SER A 13 -0.31 6.53 5.92
N LEU A 14 -0.25 6.19 4.63
CA LEU A 14 0.79 5.31 4.10
C LEU A 14 1.58 6.05 3.02
N LEU A 15 2.82 6.43 3.33
CA LEU A 15 3.63 7.32 2.48
C LEU A 15 4.57 6.53 1.58
N PHE A 16 4.41 6.67 0.27
CA PHE A 16 5.35 6.14 -0.71
C PHE A 16 6.71 6.82 -0.64
N LEU A 17 7.76 6.00 -0.71
CA LEU A 17 9.16 6.37 -0.80
C LEU A 17 9.82 5.46 -1.85
N PRO A 18 10.40 5.99 -2.94
CA PRO A 18 11.10 5.17 -3.92
C PRO A 18 12.27 4.41 -3.28
N ALA A 19 12.46 3.13 -3.60
CA ALA A 19 13.62 2.34 -3.14
C ALA A 19 14.97 2.90 -3.63
N THR A 20 14.96 3.80 -4.61
CA THR A 20 16.15 4.54 -5.07
C THR A 20 16.43 5.82 -4.26
N LYS A 21 15.62 6.10 -3.24
CA LYS A 21 15.66 7.31 -2.41
C LYS A 21 15.62 7.01 -0.91
N LEU A 22 16.27 5.93 -0.47
CA LEU A 22 16.28 5.46 0.92
C LEU A 22 16.88 6.50 1.88
N GLU A 23 17.75 7.40 1.40
CA GLU A 23 18.25 8.54 2.18
C GLU A 23 17.14 9.47 2.68
N ARG A 24 15.94 9.40 2.10
CA ARG A 24 14.76 10.19 2.51
C ARG A 24 13.95 9.52 3.61
N PHE A 25 14.26 8.29 4.00
CA PHE A 25 13.48 7.54 5.00
C PHE A 25 13.39 8.26 6.36
N PRO A 26 14.46 8.87 6.92
CA PRO A 26 14.35 9.66 8.15
C PRO A 26 13.37 10.84 8.00
N LYS A 27 13.34 11.48 6.84
CA LYS A 27 12.37 12.56 6.56
C LYS A 27 10.94 12.03 6.44
N ALA A 28 10.76 10.85 5.85
CA ALA A 28 9.47 10.18 5.77
C ALA A 28 8.95 9.82 7.18
N LEU A 29 9.80 9.26 8.05
CA LEU A 29 9.44 9.00 9.45
C LEU A 29 9.05 10.29 10.19
N ASN A 30 9.86 11.34 10.06
CA ASN A 30 9.63 12.63 10.71
C ASN A 30 8.37 13.37 10.20
N SER A 31 7.77 12.92 9.10
CA SER A 31 6.48 13.46 8.64
C SER A 31 5.30 13.01 9.52
N GLY A 32 5.50 12.02 10.39
CA GLY A 32 4.44 11.42 11.22
C GLY A 32 3.62 10.37 10.47
N ALA A 33 4.17 9.79 9.39
CA ALA A 33 3.47 8.77 8.63
C ALA A 33 3.34 7.50 9.47
N ASP A 34 2.12 6.97 9.56
CA ASP A 34 1.86 5.70 10.25
C ASP A 34 2.58 4.51 9.58
N CYS A 35 2.76 4.55 8.25
CA CYS A 35 3.53 3.56 7.50
C CYS A 35 4.32 4.21 6.36
N ILE A 36 5.52 3.71 6.09
CA ILE A 36 6.31 4.06 4.91
C ILE A 36 6.31 2.89 3.94
N ILE A 37 5.83 3.14 2.72
CA ILE A 37 5.85 2.17 1.61
C ILE A 37 7.12 2.42 0.81
N ILE A 38 8.10 1.52 0.92
CA ILE A 38 9.28 1.53 0.07
C ILE A 38 8.94 0.85 -1.25
N ASP A 39 9.02 1.60 -2.34
CA ASP A 39 8.52 1.17 -3.64
C ASP A 39 9.62 0.60 -4.55
N LEU A 40 9.48 -0.67 -4.94
CA LEU A 40 10.30 -1.36 -5.95
C LEU A 40 9.63 -1.40 -7.34
N GLU A 41 8.38 -0.97 -7.45
CA GLU A 41 7.57 -1.04 -8.65
C GLU A 41 7.71 0.25 -9.49
N ASP A 42 6.67 1.08 -9.59
CA ASP A 42 6.61 2.18 -10.57
C ASP A 42 7.66 3.26 -10.32
N ALA A 43 8.06 3.46 -9.07
CA ALA A 43 9.08 4.46 -8.74
C ALA A 43 10.51 4.02 -9.07
N VAL A 44 10.71 2.82 -9.63
CA VAL A 44 12.02 2.26 -9.99
C VAL A 44 12.04 1.85 -11.46
N ALA A 45 12.90 2.52 -12.23
CA ALA A 45 13.16 2.16 -13.62
C ALA A 45 13.64 0.70 -13.75
N GLU A 46 13.23 0.00 -14.80
CA GLU A 46 13.51 -1.42 -15.04
C GLU A 46 14.97 -1.81 -14.82
N GLY A 47 15.90 -1.08 -15.45
CA GLY A 47 17.35 -1.33 -15.33
C GLY A 47 17.95 -1.04 -13.96
N SER A 48 17.17 -0.51 -13.01
CA SER A 48 17.60 -0.20 -11.64
C SER A 48 17.00 -1.12 -10.58
N LYS A 49 16.07 -2.03 -10.95
CA LYS A 49 15.33 -2.84 -9.96
C LYS A 49 16.22 -3.77 -9.14
N ASP A 50 17.22 -4.41 -9.77
CA ASP A 50 18.13 -5.30 -9.05
C ASP A 50 19.02 -4.58 -8.06
N ASN A 51 19.54 -3.42 -8.45
CA ASN A 51 20.33 -2.57 -7.56
C ASN A 51 19.45 -2.01 -6.42
N ALA A 52 18.23 -1.54 -6.73
CA ALA A 52 17.30 -1.03 -5.73
C ALA A 52 16.93 -2.11 -4.70
N ARG A 53 16.69 -3.36 -5.13
CA ARG A 53 16.43 -4.50 -4.23
C ARG A 53 17.63 -4.80 -3.32
N THR A 54 18.84 -4.79 -3.88
CA THR A 54 20.07 -5.05 -3.11
C THR A 54 20.28 -4.00 -2.03
N LEU A 55 20.13 -2.72 -2.40
CA LEU A 55 20.24 -1.60 -1.46
C LEU A 55 19.13 -1.63 -0.40
N LEU A 56 17.90 -2.00 -0.79
CA LEU A 56 16.79 -2.15 0.14
C LEU A 56 17.06 -3.26 1.17
N ALA A 57 17.57 -4.42 0.75
CA ALA A 57 17.87 -5.51 1.68
C ALA A 57 18.93 -5.09 2.73
N GLN A 58 19.96 -4.35 2.30
CA GLN A 58 20.94 -3.77 3.23
C GLN A 58 20.28 -2.76 4.17
N PHE A 59 19.49 -1.84 3.63
CA PHE A 59 18.82 -0.82 4.41
C PHE A 59 17.85 -1.39 5.46
N LEU A 60 17.08 -2.43 5.13
CA LEU A 60 16.17 -3.07 6.10
C LEU A 60 16.92 -3.68 7.30
N SER A 61 18.16 -4.11 7.10
CA SER A 61 19.03 -4.63 8.17
C SER A 61 19.51 -3.56 9.15
N GLU A 62 19.51 -2.29 8.71
CA GLU A 62 19.93 -1.14 9.51
C GLU A 62 18.76 -0.54 10.32
N LEU A 63 17.52 -0.91 9.99
CA LEU A 63 16.33 -0.42 10.67
C LEU A 63 16.17 -1.03 12.06
N ALA A 64 15.84 -0.18 13.04
CA ALA A 64 15.41 -0.65 14.35
C ALA A 64 14.07 -1.42 14.25
N PRO A 65 13.76 -2.35 15.17
CA PRO A 65 12.52 -3.14 15.11
C PRO A 65 11.23 -2.32 14.97
N ALA A 66 11.16 -1.16 15.64
CA ALA A 66 10.00 -0.27 15.53
C ALA A 66 9.86 0.35 14.13
N GLN A 67 10.99 0.65 13.46
CA GLN A 67 11.00 1.15 12.09
C GLN A 67 10.66 0.06 11.08
N GLN A 68 11.10 -1.18 11.32
CA GLN A 68 10.71 -2.35 10.51
C GLN A 68 9.20 -2.58 10.59
N ALA A 69 8.62 -2.49 11.79
CA ALA A 69 7.19 -2.69 12.03
C ALA A 69 6.27 -1.63 11.38
N CYS A 70 6.80 -0.45 11.04
CA CYS A 70 6.09 0.60 10.30
C CYS A 70 6.56 0.73 8.83
N THR A 71 7.32 -0.27 8.33
CA THR A 71 7.77 -0.32 6.94
C THR A 71 6.97 -1.36 6.16
N MET A 72 6.60 -0.98 4.96
CA MET A 72 6.00 -1.85 3.96
C MET A 72 6.82 -1.77 2.68
N VAL A 73 6.97 -2.88 1.96
CA VAL A 73 7.60 -2.88 0.64
C VAL A 73 6.55 -3.18 -0.42
N ARG A 74 6.39 -2.27 -1.40
CA ARG A 74 5.63 -2.57 -2.62
C ARG A 74 6.56 -3.30 -3.58
N VAL A 75 6.24 -4.57 -3.83
CA VAL A 75 7.00 -5.44 -4.75
C VAL A 75 6.56 -5.19 -6.19
N ASN A 76 7.31 -5.71 -7.16
CA ASN A 76 6.84 -5.75 -8.54
C ASN A 76 5.66 -6.73 -8.71
N ALA A 77 4.74 -6.44 -9.64
CA ALA A 77 3.58 -7.28 -9.91
C ALA A 77 3.94 -8.72 -10.31
N VAL A 78 3.05 -9.66 -9.98
CA VAL A 78 3.17 -11.08 -10.39
C VAL A 78 3.30 -11.17 -11.90
N GLY A 79 4.18 -12.06 -12.38
CA GLY A 79 4.44 -12.26 -13.81
C GLY A 79 5.54 -11.37 -14.40
N THR A 80 5.97 -10.33 -13.68
CA THR A 80 7.18 -9.55 -14.07
C THR A 80 8.46 -10.33 -13.75
N SER A 81 9.55 -10.01 -14.46
CA SER A 81 10.87 -10.65 -14.27
C SER A 81 11.47 -10.42 -12.88
N TRP A 82 11.03 -9.38 -12.17
CA TRP A 82 11.58 -8.96 -10.88
C TRP A 82 10.84 -9.54 -9.67
N HIS A 83 9.57 -9.94 -9.85
CA HIS A 83 8.68 -10.34 -8.76
C HIS A 83 9.27 -11.43 -7.85
N ASN A 84 9.75 -12.54 -8.43
CA ASN A 84 10.25 -13.66 -7.63
C ASN A 84 11.46 -13.26 -6.77
N ALA A 85 12.34 -12.39 -7.28
CA ALA A 85 13.49 -11.91 -6.53
C ALA A 85 13.08 -10.95 -5.40
N ASP A 86 12.04 -10.13 -5.61
CA ASP A 86 11.49 -9.27 -4.56
C ASP A 86 10.91 -10.11 -3.41
N ILE A 87 10.11 -11.14 -3.73
CA ILE A 87 9.52 -12.05 -2.74
C ILE A 87 10.59 -12.81 -1.96
N GLU A 88 11.60 -13.35 -2.65
CA GLU A 88 12.70 -14.07 -1.99
C GLU A 88 13.47 -13.15 -1.03
N MET A 89 13.75 -11.91 -1.43
CA MET A 89 14.40 -10.93 -0.58
C MET A 89 13.58 -10.63 0.68
N LEU A 90 12.26 -10.51 0.56
CA LEU A 90 11.37 -10.13 1.67
C LEU A 90 11.08 -11.24 2.68
N ARG A 91 11.30 -12.51 2.31
CA ARG A 91 11.02 -13.66 3.19
C ARG A 91 11.67 -13.56 4.58
N GLY A 92 12.88 -13.00 4.66
CA GLY A 92 13.59 -12.82 5.93
C GLY A 92 13.11 -11.62 6.76
N TRP A 93 12.29 -10.73 6.19
CA TRP A 93 11.89 -9.46 6.80
C TRP A 93 10.43 -9.45 7.30
N THR A 94 9.59 -10.34 6.77
CA THR A 94 8.19 -10.46 7.16
C THR A 94 8.02 -10.85 8.63
N ASP A 95 8.85 -11.79 9.12
CA ASP A 95 8.90 -12.19 10.53
C ASP A 95 9.38 -11.04 11.45
N LEU A 96 10.13 -10.08 10.91
CA LEU A 96 10.58 -8.87 11.60
C LEU A 96 9.56 -7.73 11.52
N GLY A 97 8.40 -7.99 10.92
CA GLY A 97 7.28 -7.08 10.85
C GLY A 97 7.25 -6.20 9.61
N VAL A 98 8.14 -6.35 8.64
CA VAL A 98 8.02 -5.64 7.36
C VAL A 98 6.81 -6.19 6.60
N ALA A 99 5.87 -5.31 6.25
CA ALA A 99 4.69 -5.69 5.47
C ALA A 99 5.00 -5.70 3.96
N VAL A 100 4.16 -6.37 3.19
CA VAL A 100 4.27 -6.44 1.73
C VAL A 100 3.03 -5.83 1.10
N MET A 101 3.18 -4.90 0.17
CA MET A 101 2.11 -4.49 -0.73
C MET A 101 2.27 -5.26 -2.05
N LEU A 102 1.23 -6.02 -2.41
CA LEU A 102 1.19 -6.76 -3.66
C LEU A 102 0.36 -5.94 -4.68
N PRO A 103 1.00 -5.30 -5.67
CA PRO A 103 0.28 -4.62 -6.75
C PRO A 103 -0.41 -5.64 -7.64
N LYS A 104 -1.42 -5.17 -8.38
CA LYS A 104 -2.23 -5.94 -9.33
C LYS A 104 -2.68 -7.27 -8.73
N SER A 105 -3.26 -7.18 -7.54
CA SER A 105 -3.83 -8.34 -6.85
C SER A 105 -5.11 -8.76 -7.57
N GLU A 106 -4.99 -9.67 -8.53
CA GLU A 106 -6.06 -10.10 -9.45
C GLU A 106 -6.43 -11.58 -9.29
N ASP A 107 -5.46 -12.41 -8.91
CA ASP A 107 -5.62 -13.85 -8.82
C ASP A 107 -5.33 -14.35 -7.40
N VAL A 108 -6.31 -15.06 -6.82
CA VAL A 108 -6.23 -15.57 -5.44
C VAL A 108 -5.17 -16.66 -5.33
N GLY A 109 -5.01 -17.50 -6.35
CA GLY A 109 -3.98 -18.55 -6.36
C GLY A 109 -2.56 -17.98 -6.38
N ALA A 110 -2.34 -16.93 -7.17
CA ALA A 110 -1.08 -16.20 -7.20
C ALA A 110 -0.79 -15.51 -5.86
N LEU A 111 -1.79 -14.86 -5.25
CA LEU A 111 -1.64 -14.25 -3.93
C LEU A 111 -1.31 -15.31 -2.88
N HIS A 112 -2.00 -16.46 -2.89
CA HIS A 112 -1.76 -17.57 -1.99
C HIS A 112 -0.31 -18.10 -2.13
N ASN A 113 0.17 -18.28 -3.36
CA ASN A 113 1.55 -18.68 -3.62
C ASN A 113 2.59 -17.66 -3.13
N VAL A 114 2.30 -16.36 -3.27
CA VAL A 114 3.14 -15.29 -2.71
C VAL A 114 3.16 -15.39 -1.18
N ALA A 115 2.00 -15.59 -0.56
CA ALA A 115 1.85 -15.68 0.88
C ALA A 115 2.62 -16.88 1.46
N GLU A 116 2.51 -18.07 0.85
CA GLU A 116 3.30 -19.26 1.22
C GLU A 116 4.81 -19.00 1.18
N LYS A 117 5.31 -18.34 0.12
CA LYS A 117 6.74 -18.01 -0.03
C LYS A 117 7.23 -17.02 1.03
N LEU A 118 6.41 -16.02 1.36
CA LEU A 118 6.71 -15.00 2.36
C LEU A 118 6.67 -15.54 3.80
N GLY A 119 6.01 -16.68 4.03
CA GLY A 119 5.94 -17.35 5.32
C GLY A 119 4.78 -16.90 6.20
N PRO A 120 4.43 -17.69 7.23
CA PRO A 120 3.12 -17.61 7.91
C PRO A 120 2.85 -16.30 8.66
N LEU A 121 3.89 -15.52 9.00
CA LEU A 121 3.75 -14.23 9.68
C LEU A 121 3.64 -13.05 8.72
N ALA A 122 3.69 -13.29 7.40
CA ALA A 122 3.60 -12.23 6.43
C ALA A 122 2.28 -11.46 6.54
N ARG A 123 2.39 -10.14 6.37
CA ARG A 123 1.24 -9.23 6.32
C ARG A 123 1.20 -8.60 4.95
N ILE A 124 0.25 -9.03 4.15
CA ILE A 124 0.05 -8.57 2.77
C ILE A 124 -1.03 -7.48 2.77
N VAL A 125 -0.77 -6.39 2.06
CA VAL A 125 -1.78 -5.44 1.62
C VAL A 125 -2.01 -5.67 0.13
N ALA A 126 -3.19 -6.19 -0.20
CA ALA A 126 -3.59 -6.44 -1.57
C ALA A 126 -4.03 -5.11 -2.21
N LEU A 127 -3.27 -4.64 -3.20
CA LEU A 127 -3.61 -3.44 -3.95
C LEU A 127 -4.53 -3.82 -5.10
N ILE A 128 -5.78 -3.37 -5.01
CA ILE A 128 -6.82 -3.58 -6.01
C ILE A 128 -6.83 -2.38 -6.94
N GLU A 129 -6.45 -2.61 -8.20
CA GLU A 129 -6.21 -1.54 -9.17
C GLU A 129 -6.59 -1.91 -10.60
N SER A 130 -7.44 -2.93 -10.75
CA SER A 130 -8.03 -3.37 -12.02
C SER A 130 -9.42 -3.97 -11.78
N LEU A 131 -10.18 -4.18 -12.86
CA LEU A 131 -11.46 -4.87 -12.82
C LEU A 131 -11.31 -6.30 -12.31
N ALA A 132 -10.27 -7.02 -12.76
CA ALA A 132 -10.01 -8.39 -12.31
C ALA A 132 -9.78 -8.45 -10.78
N GLY A 133 -9.02 -7.50 -10.23
CA GLY A 133 -8.84 -7.40 -8.78
C GLY A 133 -10.12 -7.03 -8.03
N LEU A 134 -10.97 -6.19 -8.63
CA LEU A 134 -12.26 -5.84 -8.04
C LEU A 134 -13.20 -7.05 -7.99
N ASP A 135 -13.26 -7.84 -9.07
CA ASP A 135 -14.05 -9.07 -9.15
C ASP A 135 -13.58 -10.12 -8.13
N ALA A 136 -12.27 -10.17 -7.87
CA ALA A 136 -11.67 -11.09 -6.89
C ALA A 136 -11.65 -10.55 -5.44
N ALA A 137 -12.10 -9.32 -5.18
CA ALA A 137 -11.86 -8.63 -3.91
C ALA A 137 -12.35 -9.40 -2.66
N ASP A 138 -13.55 -10.01 -2.71
CA ASP A 138 -14.09 -10.80 -1.60
C ASP A 138 -13.24 -12.06 -1.29
N ALA A 139 -12.62 -12.65 -2.31
CA ALA A 139 -11.80 -13.84 -2.16
C ALA A 139 -10.38 -13.47 -1.71
N LEU A 140 -9.78 -12.44 -2.32
CA LEU A 140 -8.49 -11.89 -1.90
C LEU A 140 -8.52 -11.45 -0.43
N ALA A 141 -9.59 -10.79 0.01
CA ALA A 141 -9.73 -10.34 1.39
C ALA A 141 -9.78 -11.49 2.42
N LYS A 142 -10.14 -12.71 2.02
CA LYS A 142 -10.25 -13.88 2.91
C LYS A 142 -8.95 -14.68 3.02
N GLU A 143 -7.94 -14.35 2.22
CA GLU A 143 -6.65 -15.03 2.30
C GLU A 143 -5.99 -14.76 3.67
N PRO A 144 -5.49 -15.79 4.39
CA PRO A 144 -5.09 -15.65 5.80
C PRO A 144 -4.05 -14.56 6.09
N GLN A 145 -3.13 -14.31 5.15
CA GLN A 145 -2.04 -13.33 5.30
C GLN A 145 -2.41 -11.95 4.75
N VAL A 146 -3.59 -11.78 4.14
CA VAL A 146 -4.08 -10.47 3.72
C VAL A 146 -4.57 -9.73 4.95
N SER A 147 -3.84 -8.67 5.29
CA SER A 147 -4.13 -7.82 6.45
C SER A 147 -5.02 -6.63 6.12
N ARG A 148 -5.06 -6.22 4.84
CA ARG A 148 -5.83 -5.07 4.37
C ARG A 148 -5.94 -5.04 2.85
N LEU A 149 -7.00 -4.42 2.33
CA LEU A 149 -7.09 -4.02 0.93
C LEU A 149 -6.67 -2.55 0.75
N ALA A 150 -6.11 -2.21 -0.40
CA ALA A 150 -5.84 -0.84 -0.83
C ALA A 150 -6.40 -0.60 -2.23
N PHE A 151 -6.78 0.65 -2.54
CA PHE A 151 -7.36 1.01 -3.85
C PHE A 151 -6.37 1.82 -4.70
N GLY A 152 -5.85 1.20 -5.76
CA GLY A 152 -5.05 1.85 -6.80
C GLY A 152 -5.93 2.54 -7.84
N HIS A 153 -6.61 3.61 -7.43
CA HIS A 153 -7.67 4.23 -8.24
C HIS A 153 -7.22 4.81 -9.59
N LEU A 154 -5.93 5.12 -9.79
CA LEU A 154 -5.41 5.64 -11.06
C LEU A 154 -5.29 4.53 -12.09
N ASP A 155 -4.66 3.42 -11.71
CA ASP A 155 -4.53 2.23 -12.55
C ASP A 155 -5.90 1.60 -12.81
N PHE A 156 -6.79 1.60 -11.82
CA PHE A 156 -8.18 1.15 -12.01
C PHE A 156 -8.91 1.99 -13.07
N GLN A 157 -8.70 3.31 -13.08
CA GLN A 157 -9.27 4.17 -14.12
C GLN A 157 -8.69 3.85 -15.50
N LEU A 158 -7.39 3.61 -15.60
CA LEU A 158 -6.74 3.23 -16.85
C LEU A 158 -7.25 1.88 -17.38
N ASP A 159 -7.39 0.89 -16.49
CA ASP A 159 -7.85 -0.46 -16.83
C ASP A 159 -9.26 -0.47 -17.45
N LEU A 160 -10.18 0.33 -16.89
CA LEU A 160 -11.56 0.43 -17.39
C LEU A 160 -11.80 1.56 -18.40
N GLY A 161 -10.79 2.41 -18.68
CA GLY A 161 -10.97 3.62 -19.49
C GLY A 161 -11.89 4.66 -18.85
N ILE A 162 -11.92 4.74 -17.51
CA ILE A 162 -12.70 5.73 -16.76
C ILE A 162 -11.93 7.04 -16.70
N HIS A 163 -12.62 8.14 -16.98
CA HIS A 163 -12.14 9.48 -16.72
C HIS A 163 -12.99 10.08 -15.60
N ALA A 164 -12.53 9.96 -14.35
CA ALA A 164 -13.34 10.38 -13.21
C ALA A 164 -13.51 11.90 -13.17
N SER A 165 -14.73 12.33 -12.88
CA SER A 165 -15.05 13.75 -12.63
C SER A 165 -14.49 14.19 -11.27
N PRO A 166 -14.41 15.51 -10.98
CA PRO A 166 -14.11 15.97 -9.63
C PRO A 166 -15.03 15.31 -8.59
N GLY A 167 -14.44 14.77 -7.52
CA GLY A 167 -15.18 14.01 -6.51
C GLY A 167 -15.32 12.51 -6.82
N GLU A 168 -14.96 12.07 -8.02
CA GLU A 168 -14.88 10.67 -8.46
C GLU A 168 -16.14 9.82 -8.20
N PRO A 169 -17.36 10.31 -8.51
CA PRO A 169 -18.59 9.52 -8.35
C PRO A 169 -18.57 8.23 -9.18
N GLU A 170 -17.86 8.20 -10.30
CA GLU A 170 -17.70 7.02 -11.16
C GLU A 170 -16.98 5.87 -10.47
N LEU A 171 -16.20 6.15 -9.41
CA LEU A 171 -15.48 5.16 -8.61
C LEU A 171 -16.25 4.72 -7.36
N ALA A 172 -17.49 5.20 -7.15
CA ALA A 172 -18.29 4.89 -5.97
C ALA A 172 -18.56 3.39 -5.80
N LEU A 173 -18.80 2.67 -6.90
CA LEU A 173 -19.01 1.23 -6.88
C LEU A 173 -17.75 0.49 -6.40
N ALA A 174 -16.60 0.76 -7.03
CA ALA A 174 -15.33 0.14 -6.65
C ALA A 174 -15.00 0.37 -5.17
N ARG A 175 -15.14 1.62 -4.71
CA ARG A 175 -14.96 1.99 -3.30
C ARG A 175 -15.88 1.23 -2.35
N SER A 176 -17.16 1.18 -2.66
CA SER A 176 -18.16 0.48 -1.82
C SER A 176 -17.90 -1.03 -1.79
N THR A 177 -17.51 -1.62 -2.91
CA THR A 177 -17.15 -3.04 -3.01
C THR A 177 -15.95 -3.38 -2.13
N LEU A 178 -14.88 -2.58 -2.14
CA LEU A 178 -13.69 -2.83 -1.31
C LEU A 178 -13.98 -2.72 0.19
N VAL A 179 -14.82 -1.76 0.58
CA VAL A 179 -15.28 -1.61 1.97
C VAL A 179 -16.10 -2.82 2.39
N ALA A 180 -17.06 -3.24 1.56
CA ALA A 180 -17.86 -4.44 1.81
C ALA A 180 -17.01 -5.71 1.91
N ALA A 181 -16.07 -5.92 1.00
CA ALA A 181 -15.16 -7.06 1.00
C ALA A 181 -14.31 -7.12 2.28
N SER A 182 -13.75 -5.97 2.68
CA SER A 182 -12.97 -5.86 3.92
C SER A 182 -13.81 -6.23 5.14
N HIS A 183 -15.03 -5.71 5.26
CA HIS A 183 -15.94 -6.02 6.37
C HIS A 183 -16.38 -7.49 6.40
N ARG A 184 -16.72 -8.08 5.24
CA ARG A 184 -17.13 -9.49 5.15
C ARG A 184 -16.01 -10.45 5.57
N ALA A 185 -14.77 -10.09 5.29
CA ALA A 185 -13.59 -10.86 5.69
C ALA A 185 -13.12 -10.58 7.13
N GLY A 186 -13.75 -9.64 7.84
CA GLY A 186 -13.31 -9.23 9.18
C GLY A 186 -12.00 -8.43 9.18
N LEU A 187 -11.57 -7.92 8.02
CA LEU A 187 -10.42 -7.03 7.90
C LEU A 187 -10.75 -5.63 8.40
N ARG A 188 -9.70 -4.85 8.68
CA ARG A 188 -9.86 -3.41 8.89
C ARG A 188 -10.25 -2.71 7.60
N ALA A 189 -10.92 -1.57 7.76
CA ALA A 189 -11.35 -0.72 6.65
C ALA A 189 -10.21 -0.48 5.65
N PRO A 190 -10.48 -0.52 4.33
CA PRO A 190 -9.46 -0.46 3.29
C PRO A 190 -8.74 0.89 3.26
N ILE A 191 -7.68 0.97 2.45
CA ILE A 191 -6.89 2.18 2.19
C ILE A 191 -7.33 2.79 0.85
N ASP A 192 -7.70 4.08 0.84
CA ASP A 192 -8.09 4.78 -0.39
C ASP A 192 -6.86 5.23 -1.17
N GLY A 193 -7.06 5.50 -2.46
CA GLY A 193 -6.00 5.91 -3.38
C GLY A 193 -5.32 7.24 -3.05
N VAL A 194 -4.43 7.69 -3.91
CA VAL A 194 -3.65 8.92 -3.69
C VAL A 194 -4.46 10.19 -3.98
N THR A 195 -3.97 11.34 -3.52
CA THR A 195 -4.32 12.64 -4.12
C THR A 195 -3.10 13.11 -4.91
N VAL A 196 -3.23 13.26 -6.23
CA VAL A 196 -2.09 13.53 -7.13
C VAL A 196 -1.53 14.94 -6.94
N GLU A 197 -2.41 15.92 -6.75
CA GLU A 197 -2.00 17.32 -6.57
C GLU A 197 -1.42 17.55 -5.17
N THR A 198 -0.10 17.38 -5.05
CA THR A 198 0.60 17.47 -3.75
C THR A 198 0.65 18.87 -3.16
N GLY A 199 0.40 19.92 -3.96
CA GLY A 199 0.36 21.31 -3.53
C GLY A 199 -1.00 21.78 -3.02
N ASN A 200 -2.08 21.05 -3.32
CA ASN A 200 -3.44 21.45 -3.01
C ASN A 200 -3.99 20.72 -1.77
N ILE A 201 -3.81 21.36 -0.62
CA ILE A 201 -4.27 20.83 0.68
C ILE A 201 -5.79 20.77 0.75
N GLU A 202 -6.51 21.69 0.09
CA GLU A 202 -7.97 21.69 0.07
C GLU A 202 -8.51 20.46 -0.68
N GLN A 203 -7.92 20.14 -1.84
CA GLN A 203 -8.26 18.93 -2.59
C GLN A 203 -8.00 17.67 -1.76
N LEU A 204 -6.83 17.59 -1.10
CA LEU A 204 -6.52 16.47 -0.20
C LEU A 204 -7.57 16.32 0.90
N ALA A 205 -8.01 17.42 1.51
CA ALA A 205 -9.03 17.39 2.56
C ALA A 205 -10.41 16.97 2.03
N ILE A 206 -10.75 17.29 0.78
CA ILE A 206 -11.97 16.81 0.11
C ILE A 206 -11.88 15.30 -0.12
N ASP A 207 -10.77 14.83 -0.71
CA ASP A 207 -10.58 13.42 -1.03
C ASP A 207 -10.52 12.53 0.22
N ALA A 208 -9.86 12.99 1.29
CA ALA A 208 -9.79 12.27 2.56
C ALA A 208 -11.17 12.17 3.24
N ARG A 209 -11.97 13.25 3.21
CA ARG A 209 -13.36 13.23 3.71
C ARG A 209 -14.23 12.29 2.89
N ARG A 210 -14.09 12.27 1.56
CA ARG A 210 -14.79 11.33 0.67
C ARG A 210 -14.42 9.89 1.02
N ALA A 211 -13.13 9.59 1.14
CA ALA A 211 -12.64 8.26 1.50
C ALA A 211 -13.26 7.78 2.83
N ARG A 212 -13.21 8.62 3.87
CA ARG A 212 -13.84 8.32 5.16
C ARG A 212 -15.36 8.15 5.05
N ALA A 213 -16.04 8.96 4.25
CA ALA A 213 -17.49 8.84 4.04
C ALA A 213 -17.88 7.51 3.35
N PHE A 214 -17.03 6.96 2.48
CA PHE A 214 -17.22 5.62 1.92
C PHE A 214 -16.91 4.48 2.90
N GLY A 215 -16.25 4.77 4.03
CA GLY A 215 -15.87 3.78 5.04
C GLY A 215 -14.41 3.29 4.96
N PHE A 216 -13.54 4.01 4.25
CA PHE A 216 -12.10 3.74 4.28
C PHE A 216 -11.49 4.14 5.63
N GLY A 217 -10.41 3.47 6.02
CA GLY A 217 -9.70 3.70 7.28
C GLY A 217 -8.32 4.32 7.11
N GLY A 218 -7.98 4.77 5.91
CA GLY A 218 -6.69 5.36 5.61
C GLY A 218 -6.57 5.75 4.14
N LYS A 219 -5.46 6.40 3.79
CA LYS A 219 -5.19 6.91 2.44
C LYS A 219 -3.71 6.78 2.09
N LEU A 220 -3.43 6.47 0.82
CA LEU A 220 -2.09 6.50 0.25
C LEU A 220 -1.61 7.96 0.10
N CYS A 221 -0.38 8.22 0.53
CA CYS A 221 0.30 9.50 0.42
C CYS A 221 1.50 9.37 -0.53
N ILE A 222 1.69 10.35 -1.40
CA ILE A 222 2.85 10.44 -2.31
C ILE A 222 3.78 11.59 -1.96
N HIS A 223 3.43 12.40 -0.95
CA HIS A 223 4.27 13.49 -0.47
C HIS A 223 4.14 13.70 1.05
N PRO A 224 5.25 13.99 1.79
CA PRO A 224 5.22 14.17 3.24
C PRO A 224 4.23 15.23 3.74
N ARG A 225 3.95 16.27 2.94
CA ARG A 225 2.97 17.32 3.31
C ARG A 225 1.53 16.81 3.43
N GLN A 226 1.22 15.66 2.85
CA GLN A 226 -0.13 15.09 2.90
C GLN A 226 -0.41 14.38 4.23
N VAL A 227 0.64 13.94 4.92
CA VAL A 227 0.55 13.03 6.06
C VAL A 227 -0.26 13.61 7.21
N ALA A 228 0.04 14.84 7.64
CA ALA A 228 -0.68 15.46 8.75
C ALA A 228 -2.18 15.59 8.47
N SER A 229 -2.56 16.09 7.29
CA SER A 229 -3.98 16.23 6.92
C SER A 229 -4.70 14.89 6.76
N VAL A 230 -4.00 13.85 6.28
CA VAL A 230 -4.56 12.49 6.23
C VAL A 230 -4.76 11.96 7.64
N ASN A 231 -3.78 12.08 8.53
CA ASN A 231 -3.91 11.64 9.92
C ASN A 231 -5.03 12.38 10.67
N ASP A 232 -5.29 13.65 10.39
CA ASP A 232 -6.39 14.40 11.01
C ASP A 232 -7.77 13.96 10.49
N ALA A 233 -7.83 13.41 9.27
CA ALA A 233 -9.08 13.00 8.64
C ALA A 233 -9.61 11.63 9.12
N PHE A 234 -8.73 10.74 9.59
CA PHE A 234 -9.00 9.36 9.99
C PHE A 234 -8.71 9.10 11.47
#